data_AF-A0A521RJK1-F1
#
_entry.id   AF-A0A521RJK1-F1
#
_cell.length_a   1.000
_cell.length_b   1.000
_cell.length_c   1.000
_cell.angle_alpha   90.00
_cell.angle_beta   90.00
_cell.angle_gamma   90.00
#
_symmetry.space_group_name_H-M   'P 1'
#
loop_
_entity.id
_entity.type
_entity.pdbx_description
1 polymer ?
#
loop_
_entity_poly.entity_id
_entity_poly.type
_entity_poly.pdbx_seq_one_letter_code
_entity_poly.pdbx_strand_id
1 'polypeptide(L)'
;MAINLPYLTSQSGLKKVLDKVKEASTPDKFNEKYLNEKLNMHGGSAKAIPPFMKRIGFISSDGSPTEWYREFRNPSLSGVVAYKALKHAYKEIYEISEIAHKKSDAEIKGIVAQITGLDHDNPVITYIVATFKTVKSYALFNEAQEIAVLKKIDDQGSKETSTSPHNNEQQGQVGLNIGYNINLNLPATSDIAVFDAIFKSLKEHLLKGQ
;
A
#
# COMPACT_ATOMS: atom_id res chain seq x y z
N MET A 1 12.55 -27.41 2.85
CA MET A 1 11.20 -27.41 2.24
C MET A 1 11.26 -26.48 1.04
N ALA A 2 10.82 -26.90 -0.14
CA ALA A 2 10.79 -26.03 -1.31
C ALA A 2 9.80 -24.89 -1.08
N ILE A 3 10.27 -23.65 -1.20
CA ILE A 3 9.42 -22.47 -0.98
C ILE A 3 8.58 -22.27 -2.24
N ASN A 4 7.26 -22.33 -2.09
CA ASN A 4 6.34 -22.13 -3.21
C ASN A 4 6.01 -20.63 -3.36
N LEU A 5 6.69 -19.98 -4.31
CA LEU A 5 6.44 -18.60 -4.67
C LEU A 5 5.14 -18.46 -5.46
N PRO A 6 4.31 -17.43 -5.20
CA PRO A 6 3.05 -17.25 -5.89
C PRO A 6 3.25 -16.90 -7.37
N TYR A 7 2.50 -17.55 -8.25
CA TYR A 7 2.50 -17.29 -9.69
C TYR A 7 1.12 -17.49 -10.29
N LEU A 8 0.95 -16.96 -11.50
CA LEU A 8 -0.21 -17.18 -12.34
C LEU A 8 0.24 -17.66 -13.71
N THR A 9 -0.59 -18.47 -14.37
CA THR A 9 -0.34 -18.91 -15.74
C THR A 9 -0.75 -17.85 -16.78
N SER A 10 -1.60 -16.89 -16.38
CA SER A 10 -2.10 -15.81 -17.23
C SER A 10 -1.80 -14.43 -16.64
N GLN A 11 -0.76 -13.79 -17.16
CA GLN A 11 -0.34 -12.44 -16.75
C GLN A 11 -1.29 -11.36 -17.28
N SER A 12 -1.84 -11.55 -18.48
CA SER A 12 -2.84 -10.65 -19.05
C SER A 12 -4.12 -10.63 -18.20
N GLY A 13 -4.52 -11.78 -17.65
CA GLY A 13 -5.62 -11.87 -16.70
C GLY A 13 -5.36 -11.04 -15.45
N LEU A 14 -4.18 -11.19 -14.83
CA LEU A 14 -3.81 -10.39 -13.66
C LEU A 14 -3.82 -8.89 -13.94
N LYS A 15 -3.21 -8.47 -15.06
CA LYS A 15 -3.18 -7.05 -15.47
C LYS A 15 -4.60 -6.48 -15.59
N LYS A 16 -5.48 -7.19 -16.29
CA LYS A 16 -6.89 -6.80 -16.46
C LYS A 16 -7.62 -6.67 -15.12
N VAL A 17 -7.39 -7.58 -14.17
CA VAL A 17 -7.97 -7.48 -12.82
C VAL A 17 -7.46 -6.24 -12.11
N LEU A 18 -6.15 -6.04 -12.05
CA LEU A 18 -5.55 -4.92 -11.32
C LEU A 18 -6.01 -3.56 -11.89
N ASP A 19 -6.13 -3.44 -13.21
CA ASP A 19 -6.66 -2.24 -13.85
C ASP A 19 -8.14 -2.04 -13.49
N LYS A 20 -8.98 -3.08 -13.65
CA LYS A 20 -10.41 -2.98 -13.36
C LYS A 20 -10.74 -2.78 -11.89
N VAL A 21 -9.91 -3.26 -10.97
CA VAL A 21 -10.10 -3.05 -9.53
C VAL A 21 -10.08 -1.56 -9.18
N LYS A 22 -9.30 -0.74 -9.90
CA LYS A 22 -9.26 0.71 -9.71
C LYS A 22 -10.57 1.39 -10.11
N GLU A 23 -11.23 0.88 -11.14
CA GLU A 23 -12.48 1.44 -11.68
C GLU A 23 -13.74 0.91 -10.97
N ALA A 24 -13.73 -0.38 -10.62
CA ALA A 24 -14.88 -1.05 -10.03
C ALA A 24 -15.06 -0.70 -8.55
N SER A 25 -16.30 -0.77 -8.06
CA SER A 25 -16.61 -0.64 -6.63
C SER A 25 -16.00 -1.79 -5.81
N THR A 26 -15.62 -1.50 -4.56
CA THR A 26 -15.15 -2.52 -3.61
C THR A 26 -16.27 -3.55 -3.39
N PRO A 27 -16.03 -4.85 -3.65
CA PRO A 27 -17.00 -5.89 -3.33
C PRO A 27 -16.99 -6.27 -1.86
N ASP A 28 -18.08 -6.81 -1.34
CA ASP A 28 -18.09 -7.46 -0.02
C ASP A 28 -17.17 -8.69 0.01
N LYS A 29 -17.15 -9.45 -1.09
CA LYS A 29 -16.31 -10.64 -1.27
C LYS A 29 -15.67 -10.65 -2.65
N PHE A 30 -14.35 -10.73 -2.68
CA PHE A 30 -13.56 -10.91 -3.87
C PHE A 30 -13.42 -12.42 -4.18
N ASN A 31 -14.32 -12.94 -5.00
CA ASN A 31 -14.37 -14.35 -5.39
C ASN A 31 -14.55 -14.52 -6.91
N GLU A 32 -14.58 -15.76 -7.38
CA GLU A 32 -14.77 -16.08 -8.80
C GLU A 32 -16.07 -15.48 -9.36
N LYS A 33 -17.16 -15.47 -8.57
CA LYS A 33 -18.44 -14.86 -8.98
C LYS A 33 -18.30 -13.37 -9.27
N TYR A 34 -17.63 -12.62 -8.38
CA TYR A 34 -17.33 -11.19 -8.60
C TYR A 34 -16.51 -10.96 -9.87
N LEU A 35 -15.47 -11.78 -10.09
CA LEU A 35 -14.62 -11.68 -11.29
C LEU A 35 -15.43 -11.92 -12.58
N ASN A 36 -16.31 -12.92 -12.59
CA ASN A 36 -17.20 -13.21 -13.71
C ASN A 36 -18.21 -12.07 -13.95
N GLU A 37 -18.97 -11.68 -12.91
CA GLU A 37 -20.12 -10.78 -13.05
C GLU A 37 -19.73 -9.30 -13.19
N LYS A 38 -18.73 -8.84 -12.43
CA LYS A 38 -18.36 -7.41 -12.38
C LYS A 38 -17.16 -7.11 -13.25
N LEU A 39 -16.18 -8.01 -13.31
CA LEU A 39 -14.97 -7.79 -14.09
C LEU A 39 -15.00 -8.45 -15.48
N ASN A 40 -16.07 -9.19 -15.82
CA ASN A 40 -16.25 -9.89 -17.08
C ASN A 40 -15.00 -10.74 -17.44
N MET A 41 -14.59 -11.54 -16.46
CA MET A 41 -13.45 -12.45 -16.54
C MET A 41 -13.89 -13.87 -16.29
N HIS A 42 -13.76 -14.70 -17.32
CA HIS A 42 -14.22 -16.09 -17.34
C HIS A 42 -13.05 -17.08 -17.41
N GLY A 43 -13.29 -18.31 -16.99
CA GLY A 43 -12.39 -19.45 -17.21
C GLY A 43 -11.32 -19.67 -16.14
N GLY A 44 -10.33 -20.50 -16.47
CA GLY A 44 -9.32 -20.97 -15.51
C GLY A 44 -8.41 -19.88 -14.94
N SER A 45 -8.18 -18.79 -15.70
CA SER A 45 -7.42 -17.64 -15.21
C SER A 45 -8.17 -16.91 -14.09
N ALA A 46 -9.49 -16.73 -14.19
CA ALA A 46 -10.31 -16.11 -13.15
C ALA A 46 -10.27 -16.91 -11.84
N LYS A 47 -10.24 -18.25 -11.92
CA LYS A 47 -10.14 -19.13 -10.74
C LYS A 47 -8.82 -18.98 -9.97
N ALA A 48 -7.73 -18.70 -10.69
CA ALA A 48 -6.41 -18.56 -10.08
C ALA A 48 -6.16 -17.19 -9.43
N ILE A 49 -6.95 -16.16 -9.76
CA ILE A 49 -6.75 -14.80 -9.26
C ILE A 49 -7.03 -14.69 -7.75
N PRO A 50 -8.18 -15.11 -7.19
CA PRO A 50 -8.45 -14.97 -5.76
C PRO A 50 -7.35 -15.55 -4.85
N PRO A 51 -6.85 -16.80 -5.04
CA PRO A 51 -5.77 -17.30 -4.20
C PRO A 51 -4.47 -16.48 -4.34
N PHE A 52 -4.17 -15.95 -5.53
CA PHE A 52 -3.04 -15.03 -5.71
C PHE A 52 -3.24 -13.71 -4.97
N MET A 53 -4.43 -13.11 -5.06
CA MET A 53 -4.78 -11.87 -4.36
C MET A 53 -4.65 -12.01 -2.83
N LYS A 54 -4.91 -13.21 -2.28
CA LYS A 54 -4.66 -13.54 -0.86
C LYS A 54 -3.17 -13.52 -0.54
N ARG A 55 -2.34 -14.13 -1.39
CA ARG A 55 -0.89 -14.21 -1.20
C ARG A 55 -0.19 -12.85 -1.24
N ILE A 56 -0.70 -11.90 -2.01
CA ILE A 56 -0.16 -10.52 -2.05
C ILE A 56 -0.73 -9.61 -0.95
N GLY A 57 -1.67 -10.12 -0.13
CA GLY A 57 -2.25 -9.38 1.00
C GLY A 57 -3.37 -8.41 0.64
N PHE A 58 -3.86 -8.40 -0.61
CA PHE A 58 -4.96 -7.52 -1.01
C PHE A 58 -6.31 -8.01 -0.51
N ILE A 59 -6.49 -9.32 -0.37
CA ILE A 59 -7.71 -9.88 0.17
C ILE A 59 -7.40 -10.81 1.35
N SER A 60 -8.29 -10.81 2.32
CA SER A 60 -8.20 -11.64 3.51
C SER A 60 -8.48 -13.12 3.20
N SER A 61 -8.19 -14.00 4.17
CA SER A 61 -8.45 -15.44 4.06
C SER A 61 -9.92 -15.76 3.76
N ASP A 62 -10.84 -14.95 4.28
CA ASP A 62 -12.28 -14.99 4.08
C ASP A 62 -12.76 -14.37 2.75
N GLY A 63 -11.84 -13.86 1.93
CA GLY A 63 -12.12 -13.23 0.63
C GLY A 63 -12.57 -11.76 0.72
N SER A 64 -12.56 -11.14 1.90
CA SER A 64 -12.89 -9.72 2.04
C SER A 64 -11.71 -8.84 1.58
N PRO A 65 -11.95 -7.71 0.88
CA PRO A 65 -10.89 -6.77 0.56
C PRO A 65 -10.24 -6.15 1.80
N THR A 66 -8.91 -6.03 1.78
CA THR A 66 -8.12 -5.40 2.87
C THR A 66 -7.94 -3.91 2.64
N GLU A 67 -7.30 -3.24 3.61
CA GLU A 67 -6.85 -1.86 3.43
C GLU A 67 -5.91 -1.70 2.23
N TRP A 68 -4.98 -2.63 2.00
CA TRP A 68 -4.10 -2.58 0.82
C TRP A 68 -4.91 -2.62 -0.49
N TYR A 69 -6.02 -3.35 -0.54
CA TYR A 69 -6.88 -3.32 -1.72
C TYR A 69 -7.53 -1.94 -1.90
N ARG A 70 -8.03 -1.33 -0.82
CA ARG A 70 -8.65 0.01 -0.86
C ARG A 70 -7.64 1.09 -1.26
N GLU A 71 -6.45 1.06 -0.68
CA GLU A 71 -5.36 1.97 -1.02
C GLU A 71 -4.89 1.75 -2.47
N PHE A 72 -4.86 0.50 -2.95
CA PHE A 72 -4.49 0.20 -4.34
C PHE A 72 -5.47 0.80 -5.36
N ARG A 73 -6.75 0.95 -4.99
CA ARG A 73 -7.76 1.62 -5.84
C ARG A 73 -7.50 3.11 -5.99
N ASN A 74 -6.85 3.74 -5.00
CA ASN A 74 -6.48 5.15 -5.08
C ASN A 74 -5.27 5.31 -6.02
N PRO A 75 -5.38 6.04 -7.14
CA PRO A 75 -4.28 6.20 -8.10
C PRO A 75 -2.98 6.71 -7.47
N SER A 76 -3.08 7.60 -6.47
CA SER A 76 -1.93 8.18 -5.78
C SER A 76 -1.19 7.16 -4.92
N LEU A 77 -1.92 6.26 -4.25
CA LEU A 77 -1.35 5.21 -3.39
C LEU A 77 -1.03 3.92 -4.13
N SER A 78 -1.63 3.71 -5.30
CA SER A 78 -1.62 2.42 -6.00
C SER A 78 -0.23 1.86 -6.21
N GLY A 79 0.74 2.72 -6.52
CA GLY A 79 2.11 2.27 -6.72
C GLY A 79 2.88 1.97 -5.45
N VAL A 80 2.64 2.72 -4.36
CA VAL A 80 3.24 2.45 -3.06
C VAL A 80 2.76 1.10 -2.53
N VAL A 81 1.46 0.85 -2.63
CA VAL A 81 0.84 -0.39 -2.15
C VAL A 81 1.23 -1.58 -3.02
N ALA A 82 1.32 -1.41 -4.33
CA ALA A 82 1.82 -2.46 -5.22
C ALA A 82 3.26 -2.85 -4.87
N TYR A 83 4.11 -1.90 -4.49
CA TYR A 83 5.47 -2.21 -4.04
C TYR A 83 5.48 -2.98 -2.71
N LYS A 84 4.68 -2.54 -1.73
CA LYS A 84 4.51 -3.26 -0.45
C LYS A 84 4.03 -4.70 -0.67
N ALA A 85 3.04 -4.89 -1.52
CA ALA A 85 2.51 -6.20 -1.87
C ALA A 85 3.52 -7.07 -2.63
N LEU A 86 4.33 -6.47 -3.52
CA LEU A 86 5.42 -7.16 -4.22
C LEU A 86 6.47 -7.68 -3.22
N LYS A 87 6.91 -6.84 -2.27
CA LYS A 87 7.84 -7.23 -1.21
C LYS A 87 7.25 -8.31 -0.30
N HIS A 88 5.96 -8.19 0.04
CA HIS A 88 5.27 -9.17 0.87
C HIS A 88 5.19 -10.55 0.20
N ALA A 89 4.72 -10.60 -1.04
CA ALA A 89 4.49 -11.86 -1.76
C ALA A 89 5.78 -12.59 -2.15
N TYR A 90 6.86 -11.84 -2.38
CA TYR A 90 8.16 -12.36 -2.81
C TYR A 90 9.26 -12.08 -1.80
N LYS A 91 8.93 -12.12 -0.50
CA LYS A 91 9.85 -11.85 0.62
C LYS A 91 11.20 -12.55 0.44
N GLU A 92 11.17 -13.84 0.12
CA GLU A 92 12.36 -14.68 -0.11
C GLU A 92 13.28 -14.15 -1.23
N ILE A 93 12.71 -13.59 -2.31
CA ILE A 93 13.49 -12.97 -3.39
C ILE A 93 14.22 -11.73 -2.86
N TYR A 94 13.55 -10.95 -2.01
CA TYR A 94 14.12 -9.75 -1.41
C TYR A 94 15.12 -10.04 -0.28
N GLU A 95 15.00 -11.18 0.40
CA GLU A 95 16.00 -11.64 1.38
C GLU A 95 17.33 -12.00 0.72
N ILE A 96 17.30 -12.59 -0.48
CA ILE A 96 18.51 -12.86 -1.27
C ILE A 96 19.03 -11.58 -1.93
N SER A 97 18.13 -10.67 -2.30
CA SER A 97 18.47 -9.48 -3.05
C SER A 97 17.57 -8.30 -2.69
N GLU A 98 18.05 -7.41 -1.83
CA GLU A 98 17.32 -6.22 -1.39
C GLU A 98 16.83 -5.34 -2.56
N ILE A 99 17.63 -5.28 -3.63
CA ILE A 99 17.33 -4.53 -4.86
C ILE A 99 16.72 -5.40 -5.98
N ALA A 100 16.02 -6.49 -5.66
CA ALA A 100 15.42 -7.40 -6.64
C ALA A 100 14.53 -6.68 -7.67
N HIS A 101 13.85 -5.60 -7.27
CA HIS A 101 13.06 -4.78 -8.19
C HIS A 101 13.86 -4.14 -9.35
N LYS A 102 15.17 -3.92 -9.17
CA LYS A 102 16.09 -3.34 -10.18
C LYS A 102 16.81 -4.39 -11.04
N LYS A 103 16.76 -5.66 -10.65
CA LYS A 103 17.44 -6.75 -11.35
C LYS A 103 16.77 -7.10 -12.68
N SER A 104 17.56 -7.70 -13.57
CA SER A 104 17.10 -8.23 -14.85
C SER A 104 16.26 -9.50 -14.68
N ASP A 105 15.45 -9.82 -15.68
CA ASP A 105 14.60 -11.01 -15.67
C ASP A 105 15.43 -12.31 -15.53
N ALA A 106 16.65 -12.35 -16.08
CA ALA A 106 17.58 -13.48 -15.98
C ALA A 106 18.13 -13.66 -14.56
N GLU A 107 18.48 -12.57 -13.88
CA GLU A 107 18.93 -12.63 -12.48
C GLU A 107 17.80 -13.05 -11.55
N ILE A 108 16.57 -12.54 -11.75
CA ILE A 108 15.41 -12.97 -10.98
C ILE A 108 15.11 -14.45 -11.23
N LYS A 109 15.26 -14.93 -12.48
CA LYS A 109 15.12 -16.35 -12.81
C LYS A 109 16.11 -17.21 -12.01
N GLY A 110 17.37 -16.78 -11.91
CA GLY A 110 18.41 -17.45 -11.11
C GLY A 110 18.06 -17.50 -9.61
N ILE A 111 17.61 -16.38 -9.05
CA ILE A 111 17.18 -16.29 -7.65
C ILE A 111 15.98 -17.21 -7.38
N VAL A 112 14.98 -17.23 -8.28
CA VAL A 112 13.81 -18.09 -8.15
C VAL A 112 14.20 -19.57 -8.22
N ALA A 113 15.11 -19.96 -9.12
CA ALA A 113 15.63 -21.33 -9.16
C ALA A 113 16.31 -21.72 -7.84
N GLN A 114 17.14 -20.83 -7.29
CA GLN A 114 17.80 -21.03 -6.00
C GLN A 114 16.82 -21.19 -4.83
N ILE A 115 15.76 -20.38 -4.77
CA ILE A 115 14.74 -20.43 -3.70
C ILE A 115 13.86 -21.68 -3.81
N THR A 116 13.42 -22.00 -5.03
CA THR A 116 12.45 -23.07 -5.27
C THR A 116 13.09 -24.44 -5.35
N GLY A 117 14.39 -24.51 -5.65
CA GLY A 117 15.12 -25.75 -5.90
C GLY A 117 14.71 -26.46 -7.20
N LEU A 118 14.01 -25.75 -8.10
CA LEU A 118 13.56 -26.26 -9.39
C LEU A 118 14.65 -26.07 -10.46
N ASP A 119 14.66 -26.94 -11.46
CA ASP A 119 15.49 -26.78 -12.66
C ASP A 119 15.26 -25.43 -13.34
N HIS A 120 16.32 -24.83 -13.87
CA HIS A 120 16.27 -23.55 -14.56
C HIS A 120 15.31 -23.54 -15.76
N ASP A 121 15.04 -24.70 -16.37
CA ASP A 121 14.12 -24.84 -17.51
C ASP A 121 12.69 -25.18 -17.10
N ASN A 122 12.39 -25.24 -15.80
CA ASN A 122 11.05 -25.49 -15.32
C ASN A 122 10.12 -24.32 -15.69
N PRO A 123 8.98 -24.57 -16.37
CA PRO A 123 8.05 -23.52 -16.79
C PRO A 123 7.47 -22.72 -15.62
N VAL A 124 7.41 -23.30 -14.41
CA VAL A 124 6.97 -22.61 -13.19
C VAL A 124 7.84 -21.40 -12.88
N ILE A 125 9.16 -21.50 -13.07
CA ILE A 125 10.08 -20.37 -12.86
C ILE A 125 9.73 -19.23 -13.82
N THR A 126 9.48 -19.54 -15.09
CA THR A 126 9.08 -18.54 -16.08
C THR A 126 7.76 -17.86 -15.70
N TYR A 127 6.78 -18.61 -15.18
CA TYR A 127 5.54 -18.03 -14.68
C TYR A 127 5.75 -17.13 -13.45
N ILE A 128 6.59 -17.55 -12.49
CA ILE A 128 6.93 -16.74 -11.30
C ILE A 128 7.56 -15.41 -11.74
N VAL A 129 8.57 -15.44 -12.61
CA VAL A 129 9.25 -14.23 -13.12
C VAL A 129 8.26 -13.33 -13.87
N ALA A 130 7.38 -13.89 -14.69
CA ALA A 130 6.40 -13.13 -15.44
C ALA A 130 5.34 -12.49 -14.53
N THR A 131 4.85 -13.20 -13.51
CA THR A 131 3.91 -12.66 -12.52
C THR A 131 4.57 -11.58 -11.67
N PHE A 132 5.80 -11.81 -11.20
CA PHE A 132 6.61 -10.82 -10.50
C PHE A 132 6.74 -9.52 -11.30
N LYS A 133 7.10 -9.63 -12.59
CA LYS A 133 7.23 -8.49 -13.49
C LYS A 133 5.91 -7.74 -13.69
N THR A 134 4.80 -8.46 -13.75
CA THR A 134 3.47 -7.87 -13.89
C THR A 134 3.14 -7.01 -12.66
N VAL A 135 3.30 -7.55 -11.44
CA VAL A 135 3.08 -6.76 -10.22
C VAL A 135 4.08 -5.60 -10.12
N LYS A 136 5.35 -5.85 -10.47
CA LYS A 136 6.42 -4.84 -10.53
C LYS A 136 6.06 -3.64 -11.41
N SER A 137 5.35 -3.85 -12.53
CA SER A 137 4.95 -2.77 -13.43
C SER A 137 3.99 -1.74 -12.80
N TYR A 138 3.33 -2.10 -11.70
CA TYR A 138 2.44 -1.21 -10.95
C TYR A 138 3.15 -0.52 -9.78
N ALA A 139 4.31 -1.00 -9.37
CA ALA A 139 4.98 -0.54 -8.16
C ALA A 139 5.76 0.77 -8.39
N LEU A 140 5.70 1.67 -7.41
CA LEU A 140 6.55 2.86 -7.33
C LEU A 140 7.75 2.56 -6.44
N PHE A 141 8.96 2.72 -6.98
CA PHE A 141 10.22 2.35 -6.31
C PHE A 141 11.00 3.54 -5.75
N ASN A 142 10.48 4.76 -5.91
CA ASN A 142 11.17 5.97 -5.52
C ASN A 142 10.67 6.41 -4.13
N GLU A 143 11.54 6.29 -3.13
CA GLU A 143 11.27 6.75 -1.75
C GLU A 143 10.85 8.22 -1.69
N ALA A 144 11.44 9.09 -2.52
CA ALA A 144 11.03 10.50 -2.55
C ALA A 144 9.60 10.67 -3.08
N GLN A 145 9.16 9.81 -4.00
CA GLN A 145 7.77 9.80 -4.46
C GLN A 145 6.84 9.16 -3.45
N GLU A 146 7.27 8.11 -2.74
CA GLU A 146 6.50 7.51 -1.64
C GLU A 146 6.26 8.51 -0.51
N ILE A 147 7.31 9.21 -0.06
CA ILE A 147 7.22 10.26 0.97
C ILE A 147 6.33 11.42 0.50
N ALA A 148 6.45 11.83 -0.77
CA ALA A 148 5.61 12.88 -1.33
C ALA A 148 4.13 12.48 -1.42
N VAL A 149 3.84 11.22 -1.74
CA VAL A 149 2.48 10.67 -1.76
C VAL A 149 1.90 10.63 -0.34
N LEU A 150 2.66 10.09 0.62
CA LEU A 150 2.22 10.00 2.02
C LEU A 150 1.95 11.39 2.62
N LYS A 151 2.81 12.39 2.35
CA LYS A 151 2.58 13.78 2.75
C LYS A 151 1.33 14.41 2.12
N LYS A 152 1.06 14.14 0.84
CA LYS A 152 -0.15 14.67 0.16
C LYS A 152 -1.45 14.12 0.73
N ILE A 153 -1.42 12.94 1.34
CA ILE A 153 -2.61 12.28 1.88
C ILE A 153 -2.90 12.77 3.30
N ASP A 154 -1.86 12.97 4.10
CA ASP A 154 -1.98 13.59 5.44
C ASP A 154 -2.61 15.00 5.35
N ASP A 155 -2.25 15.76 4.31
CA ASP A 155 -2.80 17.09 4.03
C ASP A 155 -4.28 17.06 3.56
N GLN A 156 -4.74 15.93 2.99
CA GLN A 156 -6.13 15.76 2.50
C GLN A 156 -7.05 15.00 3.47
N GLY A 157 -6.54 14.49 4.59
CA GLY A 157 -7.28 13.64 5.54
C GLY A 157 -8.18 14.35 6.56
N SER A 158 -8.24 15.68 6.60
CA SER A 158 -9.02 16.43 7.61
C SER A 158 -10.43 16.85 7.18
N LYS A 159 -11.08 16.13 6.25
CA LYS A 159 -12.51 16.34 5.97
C LYS A 159 -13.32 15.04 6.05
N GLU A 160 -14.22 15.04 7.04
CA GLU A 160 -15.39 14.16 7.25
C GLU A 160 -15.04 12.82 7.95
N THR A 161 -15.68 12.37 9.05
CA THR A 161 -17.03 12.59 9.59
C THR A 161 -17.02 12.24 11.09
N SER A 162 -17.71 13.00 11.93
CA SER A 162 -18.25 12.49 13.20
C SER A 162 -19.63 13.09 13.40
N THR A 163 -20.65 12.23 13.32
CA THR A 163 -22.05 12.56 13.53
C THR A 163 -22.47 12.28 14.97
N SER A 164 -22.96 13.35 15.62
CA SER A 164 -24.04 13.42 16.64
C SER A 164 -23.71 13.11 18.12
N PRO A 165 -24.52 13.61 19.09
CA PRO A 165 -25.37 14.82 19.13
C PRO A 165 -25.23 15.67 20.44
N HIS A 166 -25.93 16.81 20.49
CA HIS A 166 -26.44 17.53 21.68
C HIS A 166 -25.71 18.81 22.16
N ASN A 167 -26.51 19.90 22.23
CA ASN A 167 -26.36 21.21 22.90
C ASN A 167 -25.05 21.99 22.73
N ASN A 168 -25.05 23.27 22.37
CA ASN A 168 -25.82 24.33 23.02
C ASN A 168 -25.83 25.58 22.12
N GLU A 169 -26.82 26.43 22.34
CA GLU A 169 -27.02 27.73 21.71
C GLU A 169 -25.81 28.68 21.90
N GLN A 170 -25.64 29.60 20.94
CA GLN A 170 -25.31 31.04 21.10
C GLN A 170 -24.21 31.58 20.17
N GLN A 171 -24.67 32.55 19.38
CA GLN A 171 -24.04 33.81 18.97
C GLN A 171 -22.69 33.83 18.24
N GLY A 172 -22.73 34.54 17.11
CA GLY A 172 -21.62 34.72 16.21
C GLY A 172 -20.44 35.47 16.82
N GLN A 173 -19.27 34.93 16.56
CA GLN A 173 -18.07 35.69 16.28
C GLN A 173 -17.33 34.92 15.18
N VAL A 174 -17.03 35.62 14.07
CA VAL A 174 -16.16 35.11 13.02
C VAL A 174 -14.76 35.00 13.63
N GLY A 175 -14.47 33.86 14.25
CA GLY A 175 -13.16 33.52 14.76
C GLY A 175 -12.27 33.14 13.58
N LEU A 176 -11.30 33.99 13.26
CA LEU A 176 -10.23 33.65 12.34
C LEU A 176 -9.36 32.56 13.00
N ASN A 177 -9.62 31.30 12.69
CA ASN A 177 -8.79 30.19 13.16
C ASN A 177 -7.49 30.16 12.34
N ILE A 178 -6.45 30.80 12.87
CA ILE A 178 -5.12 30.79 12.27
C ILE A 178 -4.39 29.53 12.73
N GLY A 179 -4.24 28.55 11.83
CA GLY A 179 -3.38 27.40 12.05
C GLY A 179 -1.93 27.77 11.79
N TYR A 180 -1.10 27.82 12.83
CA TYR A 180 0.33 28.06 12.70
C TYR A 180 1.10 26.73 12.62
N ASN A 181 1.93 26.56 11.60
CA ASN A 181 2.91 25.48 11.54
C ASN A 181 4.27 26.02 11.98
N ILE A 182 4.71 25.66 13.19
CA ILE A 182 5.97 26.14 13.77
C ILE A 182 6.96 24.98 13.81
N ASN A 183 8.04 25.09 13.04
CA ASN A 183 9.16 24.13 13.10
C ASN A 183 10.19 24.60 14.13
N LEU A 184 10.34 23.85 15.22
CA LEU A 184 11.26 24.17 16.31
C LEU A 184 12.48 23.25 16.27
N ASN A 185 13.69 23.83 16.22
CA ASN A 185 14.94 23.09 16.36
C ASN A 185 15.35 23.06 17.84
N LEU A 186 15.22 21.91 18.49
CA LEU A 186 15.58 21.76 19.90
C LEU A 186 17.11 21.63 20.06
N PRO A 187 17.72 22.31 21.05
CA PRO A 187 19.13 22.14 21.35
C PRO A 187 19.40 20.71 21.87
N ALA A 188 20.61 20.18 21.61
CA ALA A 188 21.05 18.88 22.09
C ALA A 188 21.38 18.94 23.59
N THR A 189 20.35 19.06 24.43
CA THR A 189 20.44 18.96 25.89
C THR A 189 19.64 17.77 26.37
N SER A 190 20.10 17.10 27.43
CA SER A 190 19.39 15.97 28.06
C SER A 190 18.62 16.40 29.32
N ASP A 191 18.59 17.69 29.62
CA ASP A 191 17.92 18.23 30.81
C ASP A 191 16.42 18.45 30.55
N ILE A 192 15.60 17.65 31.23
CA ILE A 192 14.13 17.67 31.15
C ILE A 192 13.56 19.03 31.59
N ALA A 193 14.20 19.71 32.55
CA ALA A 193 13.72 21.00 33.05
C ALA A 193 13.80 22.11 31.98
N VAL A 194 14.75 22.01 31.04
CA VAL A 194 14.89 22.94 29.92
C VAL A 194 13.78 22.74 28.90
N PHE A 195 13.43 21.48 28.59
CA PHE A 195 12.29 21.18 27.72
C PHE A 195 10.98 21.68 28.32
N ASP A 196 10.74 21.43 29.60
CA ASP A 196 9.52 21.88 30.28
C ASP A 196 9.41 23.41 30.32
N ALA A 197 10.51 24.12 30.51
CA ALA A 197 10.53 25.58 30.47
C ALA A 197 10.19 26.13 29.06
N ILE A 198 10.71 25.49 28.00
CA ILE A 198 10.41 25.87 26.61
C ILE A 198 8.93 25.63 26.28
N PHE A 199 8.39 24.46 26.63
CA PHE A 199 6.99 24.15 26.35
C PHE A 199 6.01 24.98 27.18
N LYS A 200 6.35 25.27 28.44
CA LYS A 200 5.58 26.18 29.29
C LYS A 200 5.57 27.61 28.72
N SER A 201 6.71 28.12 28.27
CA SER A 201 6.82 29.44 27.65
C SER A 201 6.03 29.52 26.33
N LEU A 202 6.10 28.48 25.49
CA LEU A 202 5.32 28.39 24.25
C LEU A 202 3.82 28.36 24.53
N LYS A 203 3.39 27.59 25.54
CA LYS A 203 1.99 27.53 25.96
C LYS A 203 1.49 28.88 26.47
N GLU A 204 2.29 29.59 27.25
CA GLU A 204 1.89 30.91 27.78
C GLU A 204 1.82 31.97 26.68
N HIS A 205 2.73 31.98 25.70
CA HIS A 205 2.78 33.02 24.68
C HIS A 205 1.95 32.74 23.42
N LEU A 206 1.71 31.48 23.04
CA LEU A 206 0.94 31.14 21.83
C LEU A 206 -0.57 30.97 22.09
N LEU A 207 -0.99 30.69 23.33
CA LEU A 207 -2.40 30.48 23.68
C LEU A 207 -3.04 31.63 24.48
N LYS A 208 -2.26 32.58 25.02
CA LYS A 208 -2.79 33.79 25.68
C LYS A 208 -2.51 35.09 24.91
N GLY A 209 -2.44 35.01 23.58
CA GLY A 209 -2.59 36.18 22.73
C GLY A 209 -4.07 36.54 22.62
N GLN A 210 -4.58 37.32 23.58
CA GLN A 210 -5.65 38.28 23.27
C GLN A 210 -5.03 39.53 22.67
#